data_AF-A0A8J5CI19-F1
#
_entry.id   AF-A0A8J5CI19-F1
#
_cell.length_a   1.000
_cell.length_b   1.000
_cell.length_c   1.000
_cell.angle_alpha   90.00
_cell.angle_beta   90.00
_cell.angle_gamma   90.00
#
_symmetry.space_group_name_H-M   'P 1'
#
loop_
_entity.id
_entity.type
_entity.pdbx_description
1 polymer ?
#
loop_
_entity_poly.entity_id
_entity_poly.type
_entity_poly.pdbx_seq_one_letter_code
_entity_poly.pdbx_strand_id
1 'polypeptide(L)'
;MVEQYGITEPISTAPPTPEEIALNGELIEELKRQGSFESEAESNKRKKVLLIMQQLAQEYVRQVSLKKNFSDGMARDAGGKIFTFGSYSLGVHGPGSDIDTLIVVPKHVTREDFFEVFERLLRERPELEEISAVPDAFVPIIKVKFMGISIDLISARLDIPKVPLDLTLEDDNLLRNVDDKDLRALNGTRVTDDILRLVPNKTVFKHALRVIKIWAQNRAVYGNIMGFPGGVQWGILVARVCQLYPNAVAAVILSRFFNVLLRWRWPQPVLLKKIEDGPLQARVWNPRIYSQDKLHRMPIITPAYPSMCATHNITASTQKVILRELERGGQILNEIMLGKKPWSALFEKHHFFSDYKYYLSIVAASKGTAEQQLKWSGFVESKLRHLVQKLELLDSIELAHPYVKTFDKEHLCNSDEEALKVADGQNVAAVTLSTDLEKAVADEVGDEKTKDEADRKDKIIVYTTTFYIGLDIKLETKEGGKRRLDILAPCQEFYRTCRSFTDYNEDMHSIFIDSVKAYDLPDDVFRADETRPEKPRKKRKRKEGPKEGAKASPAE
;
A
#
# COMPACT_ATOMS: atom_id res chain seq x y z
N MET A 1 -35.24 5.73 19.62
CA MET A 1 -34.92 4.76 18.56
C MET A 1 -33.44 4.48 18.66
N VAL A 2 -33.01 3.21 18.65
CA VAL A 2 -31.57 2.87 18.60
C VAL A 2 -31.07 3.29 17.22
N GLU A 3 -30.02 4.09 17.17
CA GLU A 3 -29.40 4.51 15.91
C GLU A 3 -28.88 3.27 15.17
N GLN A 4 -29.39 3.03 13.95
CA GLN A 4 -29.01 1.89 13.14
C GLN A 4 -27.77 2.23 12.32
N TYR A 5 -26.68 1.49 12.54
CA TYR A 5 -25.48 1.57 11.71
C TYR A 5 -25.44 0.42 10.70
N GLY A 6 -25.15 0.72 9.44
CA GLY A 6 -25.02 -0.29 8.39
C GLY A 6 -26.30 -0.62 7.64
N ILE A 7 -26.18 -1.55 6.69
CA ILE A 7 -27.29 -1.96 5.81
C ILE A 7 -28.10 -3.16 6.33
N THR A 8 -27.72 -3.71 7.49
CA THR A 8 -28.39 -4.84 8.15
C THR A 8 -28.53 -4.56 9.64
N GLU A 9 -29.36 -5.33 10.33
CA GLU A 9 -29.39 -5.36 11.79
C GLU A 9 -28.05 -5.88 12.38
N PRO A 10 -27.70 -5.48 13.61
CA PRO A 10 -26.53 -6.02 14.31
C PRO A 10 -26.69 -7.52 14.57
N ILE A 11 -25.59 -8.26 14.54
CA ILE A 11 -25.59 -9.70 14.89
C ILE A 11 -25.75 -9.87 16.41
N SER A 12 -25.14 -8.99 17.19
CA SER A 12 -25.28 -8.97 18.65
C SER A 12 -25.12 -7.56 19.18
N THR A 13 -25.98 -7.20 20.14
CA THR A 13 -25.92 -5.94 20.90
C THR A 13 -25.44 -6.18 22.34
N ALA A 14 -24.92 -7.37 22.65
CA ALA A 14 -24.45 -7.70 23.99
C ALA A 14 -23.28 -6.76 24.41
N PRO A 15 -23.29 -6.25 25.65
CA PRO A 15 -22.13 -5.55 26.21
C PRO A 15 -20.96 -6.52 26.44
N PRO A 16 -19.73 -6.01 26.55
CA PRO A 16 -18.56 -6.84 26.82
C PRO A 16 -18.64 -7.41 28.24
N THR A 17 -18.15 -8.63 28.40
CA THR A 17 -17.92 -9.28 29.70
C THR A 17 -16.69 -8.70 30.42
N PRO A 18 -16.57 -8.85 31.75
CA PRO A 18 -15.38 -8.43 32.49
C PRO A 18 -14.07 -9.01 31.93
N GLU A 19 -14.10 -10.27 31.50
CA GLU A 19 -12.94 -10.95 30.89
C GLU A 19 -12.56 -10.32 29.55
N GLU A 20 -13.53 -9.98 28.71
CA GLU A 20 -13.29 -9.29 27.43
C GLU A 20 -12.75 -7.87 27.64
N ILE A 21 -13.18 -7.17 28.70
CA ILE A 21 -12.64 -5.86 29.07
C ILE A 21 -11.17 -5.99 29.50
N ALA A 22 -10.83 -7.01 30.30
CA ALA A 22 -9.46 -7.27 30.73
C ALA A 22 -8.54 -7.59 29.53
N LEU A 23 -8.97 -8.49 28.64
CA LEU A 23 -8.26 -8.81 27.39
C LEU A 23 -8.08 -7.57 26.50
N ASN A 24 -9.08 -6.69 26.46
CA ASN A 24 -8.97 -5.42 25.74
C ASN A 24 -7.95 -4.49 26.40
N GLY A 25 -7.82 -4.48 27.73
CA GLY A 25 -6.74 -3.75 28.42
C GLY A 25 -5.35 -4.24 27.99
N GLU A 26 -5.14 -5.55 27.97
CA GLU A 26 -3.89 -6.17 27.50
C GLU A 26 -3.57 -5.83 26.04
N LEU A 27 -4.60 -5.77 25.20
CA LEU A 27 -4.47 -5.37 23.80
C LEU A 27 -3.93 -3.94 23.67
N ILE A 28 -4.44 -2.99 24.47
CA ILE A 28 -3.96 -1.60 24.44
C ILE A 28 -2.50 -1.52 24.87
N GLU A 29 -2.11 -2.28 25.89
CA GLU A 29 -0.70 -2.33 26.33
C GLU A 29 0.21 -2.94 25.26
N GLU A 30 -0.25 -3.96 24.54
CA GLU A 30 0.50 -4.50 23.40
C GLU A 30 0.63 -3.48 22.26
N LEU A 31 -0.44 -2.74 21.92
CA LEU A 31 -0.37 -1.68 20.91
C LEU A 31 0.65 -0.59 21.29
N LYS A 32 0.77 -0.25 22.57
CA LYS A 32 1.82 0.67 23.06
C LYS A 32 3.21 0.06 22.89
N ARG A 33 3.41 -1.22 23.23
CA ARG A 33 4.70 -1.92 23.05
C ARG A 33 5.13 -1.99 21.58
N GLN A 34 4.18 -2.14 20.67
CA GLN A 34 4.42 -2.13 19.22
C GLN A 34 4.64 -0.70 18.65
N GLY A 35 4.70 0.33 19.50
CA GLY A 35 4.89 1.71 19.06
C GLY A 35 3.74 2.25 18.21
N SER A 36 2.52 1.73 18.38
CA SER A 36 1.39 2.15 17.54
C SER A 36 0.99 3.60 17.80
N PHE A 37 1.06 4.06 19.05
CA PHE A 37 0.66 5.40 19.45
C PHE A 37 1.85 6.36 19.38
N GLU A 38 1.65 7.51 18.75
CA GLU A 38 2.65 8.59 18.77
C GLU A 38 2.70 9.29 20.14
N SER A 39 3.81 9.97 20.39
CA SER A 39 3.97 10.78 21.60
C SER A 39 3.12 12.06 21.53
N GLU A 40 2.74 12.60 22.70
CA GLU A 40 2.00 13.87 22.75
C GLU A 40 2.79 15.03 22.12
N ALA A 41 4.13 15.01 22.24
CA ALA A 41 5.01 15.98 21.61
C ALA A 41 4.91 15.92 20.07
N GLU A 42 4.93 14.72 19.49
CA GLU A 42 4.71 14.53 18.05
C GLU A 42 3.31 14.96 17.63
N SER A 43 2.26 14.60 18.37
CA SER A 43 0.89 15.07 18.09
C SER A 43 0.80 16.60 18.07
N ASN A 44 1.44 17.27 19.02
CA ASN A 44 1.47 18.73 19.09
C ASN A 44 2.28 19.35 17.95
N LYS A 45 3.37 18.69 17.53
CA LYS A 45 4.14 19.07 16.34
C LYS A 45 3.27 19.00 15.09
N ARG A 46 2.54 17.90 14.87
CA ARG A 46 1.61 17.73 13.74
C ARG A 46 0.50 18.79 13.73
N LYS A 47 -0.09 19.11 14.90
CA LYS A 47 -1.08 20.20 15.02
C LYS A 47 -0.49 21.55 14.62
N LYS A 48 0.73 21.86 15.07
CA LYS A 48 1.43 23.10 14.71
C LYS A 48 1.67 23.19 13.20
N VAL A 49 2.10 22.09 12.58
CA VAL A 49 2.31 22.02 11.13
C VAL A 49 1.00 22.23 10.36
N LEU A 50 -0.10 21.59 10.77
CA LEU A 50 -1.41 21.79 10.14
C LEU A 50 -1.92 23.23 10.27
N LEU A 51 -1.66 23.90 11.39
CA LEU A 51 -1.98 25.33 11.53
C LEU A 51 -1.21 26.20 10.53
N ILE A 52 0.09 25.91 10.33
CA ILE A 52 0.91 26.61 9.33
C ILE A 52 0.38 26.31 7.92
N MET A 53 0.09 25.05 7.61
CA MET A 53 -0.46 24.65 6.30
C MET A 53 -1.81 25.34 6.01
N GLN A 54 -2.67 25.49 7.00
CA GLN A 54 -3.93 26.22 6.85
C GLN A 54 -3.70 27.72 6.58
N GLN A 55 -2.71 28.35 7.21
CA GLN A 55 -2.34 29.73 6.94
C GLN A 55 -1.76 29.88 5.52
N LEU A 56 -0.90 28.96 5.10
CA LEU A 56 -0.34 28.94 3.75
C LEU A 56 -1.42 28.74 2.69
N ALA A 57 -2.40 27.87 2.93
CA ALA A 57 -3.52 27.67 2.03
C ALA A 57 -4.36 28.94 1.82
N GLN A 58 -4.62 29.70 2.89
CA GLN A 58 -5.34 30.98 2.80
C GLN A 58 -4.52 32.05 2.07
N GLU A 59 -3.22 32.15 2.38
CA GLU A 59 -2.33 33.10 1.71
C GLU A 59 -2.18 32.78 0.22
N TYR A 60 -2.09 31.50 -0.12
CA TYR A 60 -2.09 31.01 -1.50
C TYR A 60 -3.33 31.46 -2.26
N VAL A 61 -4.52 31.18 -1.74
CA VAL A 61 -5.78 31.60 -2.38
C VAL A 61 -5.85 33.12 -2.49
N ARG A 62 -5.40 33.86 -1.46
CA ARG A 62 -5.35 35.33 -1.48
C ARG A 62 -4.42 35.86 -2.58
N GLN A 63 -3.19 35.33 -2.71
CA GLN A 63 -2.24 35.76 -3.74
C GLN A 63 -2.75 35.50 -5.15
N VAL A 64 -3.35 34.33 -5.39
CA VAL A 64 -3.96 34.00 -6.69
C VAL A 64 -5.13 34.93 -7.00
N SER A 65 -5.98 35.20 -6.00
CA SER A 65 -7.12 36.11 -6.16
C SER A 65 -6.68 37.53 -6.54
N LEU A 66 -5.64 38.05 -5.87
CA LEU A 66 -5.06 39.37 -6.18
C LEU A 66 -4.45 39.41 -7.59
N LYS A 67 -3.71 38.36 -8.00
CA LYS A 67 -3.18 38.24 -9.39
C LYS A 67 -4.30 38.25 -10.43
N LYS A 68 -5.50 37.79 -10.07
CA LYS A 68 -6.70 37.79 -10.93
C LYS A 68 -7.55 39.06 -10.77
N ASN A 69 -6.96 40.14 -10.24
CA ASN A 69 -7.55 41.48 -10.07
C ASN A 69 -8.74 41.55 -9.10
N PHE A 70 -8.83 40.64 -8.13
CA PHE A 70 -9.82 40.77 -7.06
C PHE A 70 -9.39 41.89 -6.10
N SER A 71 -10.35 42.58 -5.50
CA SER A 71 -10.05 43.52 -4.41
C SER A 71 -9.49 42.76 -3.20
N ASP A 72 -8.74 43.43 -2.34
CA ASP A 72 -8.14 42.78 -1.16
C ASP A 72 -9.22 42.16 -0.23
N GLY A 73 -10.37 42.81 -0.07
CA GLY A 73 -11.51 42.23 0.65
C GLY A 73 -12.05 40.95 -0.02
N MET A 74 -12.24 40.96 -1.34
CA MET A 74 -12.68 39.77 -2.08
C MET A 74 -11.64 38.64 -2.06
N ALA A 75 -10.34 38.98 -2.08
CA ALA A 75 -9.25 38.02 -2.01
C ALA A 75 -9.17 37.33 -0.65
N ARG A 76 -9.42 38.06 0.45
CA ARG A 76 -9.55 37.45 1.80
C ARG A 76 -10.80 36.56 1.90
N ASP A 77 -11.92 37.05 1.38
CA ASP A 77 -13.20 36.34 1.39
C ASP A 77 -13.20 35.05 0.55
N ALA A 78 -12.31 34.94 -0.44
CA ALA A 78 -12.13 33.73 -1.24
C ALA A 78 -11.77 32.51 -0.36
N GLY A 79 -11.10 32.75 0.78
CA GLY A 79 -10.87 31.75 1.82
C GLY A 79 -9.80 30.73 1.46
N GLY A 80 -10.14 29.45 1.54
CA GLY A 80 -9.22 28.33 1.37
C GLY A 80 -9.09 27.51 2.66
N LYS A 81 -9.20 26.20 2.54
CA LYS A 81 -9.26 25.29 3.69
C LYS A 81 -8.48 24.02 3.45
N ILE A 82 -7.75 23.57 4.47
CA ILE A 82 -7.15 22.23 4.46
C ILE A 82 -8.08 21.21 5.13
N PHE A 83 -8.03 19.99 4.64
CA PHE A 83 -8.65 18.81 5.23
C PHE A 83 -7.57 17.74 5.36
N THR A 84 -7.63 16.94 6.42
CA THR A 84 -6.81 15.75 6.51
C THR A 84 -7.63 14.53 6.14
N PHE A 85 -6.98 13.55 5.52
CA PHE A 85 -7.60 12.27 5.23
C PHE A 85 -6.70 11.11 5.64
N GLY A 86 -7.03 9.90 5.19
CA GLY A 86 -6.18 8.74 5.38
C GLY A 86 -5.96 8.39 6.86
N SER A 87 -4.76 7.90 7.19
CA SER A 87 -4.52 7.28 8.49
C SER A 87 -4.52 8.28 9.65
N TYR A 88 -4.07 9.51 9.41
CA TYR A 88 -4.06 10.59 10.39
C TYR A 88 -5.48 11.03 10.75
N SER A 89 -6.33 11.28 9.75
CA SER A 89 -7.72 11.68 9.98
C SER A 89 -8.55 10.58 10.64
N LEU A 90 -8.31 9.31 10.28
CA LEU A 90 -8.88 8.16 10.98
C LEU A 90 -8.37 8.03 12.43
N GLY A 91 -7.28 8.70 12.82
CA GLY A 91 -6.68 8.62 14.16
C GLY A 91 -5.97 7.29 14.44
N VAL A 92 -5.51 6.62 13.38
CA VAL A 92 -4.81 5.32 13.43
C VAL A 92 -3.39 5.37 12.86
N HIS A 93 -2.84 6.58 12.74
CA HIS A 93 -1.44 6.82 12.40
C HIS A 93 -0.51 6.46 13.58
N GLY A 94 0.73 6.14 13.26
CA GLY A 94 1.81 5.92 14.23
C GLY A 94 2.96 6.91 14.07
N PRO A 95 4.01 6.76 14.88
CA PRO A 95 5.27 7.48 14.70
C PRO A 95 5.78 7.32 13.27
N GLY A 96 6.27 8.40 12.67
CA GLY A 96 6.78 8.40 11.30
C GLY A 96 5.72 8.25 10.19
N SER A 97 4.43 8.12 10.50
CA SER A 97 3.39 8.19 9.46
C SER A 97 3.34 9.58 8.83
N ASP A 98 3.02 9.63 7.55
CA ASP A 98 2.73 10.83 6.79
C ASP A 98 1.42 11.51 7.25
N ILE A 99 1.23 12.76 6.82
CA ILE A 99 -0.06 13.45 6.90
C ILE A 99 -0.59 13.69 5.49
N ASP A 100 -1.58 12.89 5.12
CA ASP A 100 -2.42 13.11 3.95
C ASP A 100 -3.25 14.40 4.10
N THR A 101 -2.95 15.42 3.30
CA THR A 101 -3.56 16.75 3.39
C THR A 101 -4.13 17.20 2.05
N LEU A 102 -5.43 17.50 2.04
CA LEU A 102 -6.16 18.07 0.92
C LEU A 102 -6.33 19.58 1.11
N ILE A 103 -5.96 20.37 0.10
CA ILE A 103 -6.23 21.80 0.04
C ILE A 103 -7.43 22.04 -0.87
N VAL A 104 -8.49 22.62 -0.32
CA VAL A 104 -9.69 22.97 -1.07
C VAL A 104 -9.67 24.45 -1.42
N VAL A 105 -9.82 24.75 -2.70
CA VAL A 105 -9.71 26.10 -3.26
C VAL A 105 -10.95 26.49 -4.08
N PRO A 106 -11.27 27.79 -4.17
CA PRO A 106 -12.41 28.27 -4.96
C PRO A 106 -12.15 28.18 -6.46
N LYS A 107 -13.22 28.30 -7.25
CA LYS A 107 -13.26 28.02 -8.71
C LYS A 107 -12.24 28.77 -9.56
N HIS A 108 -11.80 29.94 -9.12
CA HIS A 108 -10.84 30.76 -9.86
C HIS A 108 -9.38 30.36 -9.59
N VAL A 109 -9.08 29.49 -8.62
CA VAL A 109 -7.72 29.00 -8.34
C VAL A 109 -7.51 27.68 -9.06
N THR A 110 -6.47 27.59 -9.89
CA THR A 110 -6.24 26.40 -10.74
C THR A 110 -5.18 25.47 -10.16
N ARG A 111 -5.01 24.30 -10.80
CA ARG A 111 -3.99 23.33 -10.42
C ARG A 111 -2.57 23.83 -10.75
N GLU A 112 -2.44 24.59 -11.82
CA GLU A 112 -1.18 25.25 -12.17
C GLU A 112 -0.80 26.24 -11.07
N ASP A 113 -1.77 27.01 -10.54
CA ASP A 113 -1.53 27.90 -9.39
C ASP A 113 -1.01 27.13 -8.16
N PHE A 114 -1.39 25.86 -7.96
CA PHE A 114 -0.93 25.02 -6.85
C PHE A 114 0.56 24.65 -6.99
N PHE A 115 1.00 24.25 -8.18
CA PHE A 115 2.41 23.94 -8.43
C PHE A 115 3.29 25.18 -8.62
N GLU A 116 2.72 26.34 -8.94
CA GLU A 116 3.50 27.58 -9.05
C GLU A 116 3.53 28.39 -7.74
N VAL A 117 2.35 28.77 -7.22
CA VAL A 117 2.24 29.73 -6.13
C VAL A 117 2.37 29.03 -4.78
N PHE A 118 1.65 27.93 -4.57
CA PHE A 118 1.69 27.22 -3.29
C PHE A 118 3.04 26.51 -3.07
N GLU A 119 3.61 25.90 -4.11
CA GLU A 119 4.98 25.36 -4.06
C GLU A 119 6.01 26.44 -3.67
N ARG A 120 5.95 27.61 -4.30
CA ARG A 120 6.83 28.74 -3.95
C ARG A 120 6.65 29.17 -2.49
N LEU A 121 5.41 29.29 -2.02
CA LEU A 121 5.12 29.63 -0.62
C LEU A 121 5.70 28.62 0.37
N LEU A 122 5.72 27.32 0.02
CA LEU A 122 6.38 26.30 0.82
C LEU A 122 7.90 26.50 0.82
N ARG A 123 8.52 26.77 -0.34
CA ARG A 123 9.98 26.98 -0.48
C ARG A 123 10.49 28.21 0.28
N GLU A 124 9.64 29.20 0.50
CA GLU A 124 9.96 30.39 1.30
C GLU A 124 9.99 30.11 2.82
N ARG A 125 9.60 28.91 3.27
CA ARG A 125 9.53 28.54 4.69
C ARG A 125 10.85 27.98 5.20
N PRO A 126 11.41 28.52 6.31
CA PRO A 126 12.58 27.94 6.95
C PRO A 126 12.32 26.55 7.56
N GLU A 127 11.05 26.18 7.73
CA GLU A 127 10.66 24.88 8.29
C GLU A 127 10.63 23.75 7.24
N LEU A 128 10.75 24.06 5.96
CA LEU A 128 10.78 23.08 4.87
C LEU A 128 12.15 22.42 4.81
N GLU A 129 12.18 21.09 4.81
CA GLU A 129 13.40 20.28 4.70
C GLU A 129 13.53 19.64 3.32
N GLU A 130 12.45 19.02 2.83
CA GLU A 130 12.43 18.30 1.55
C GLU A 130 11.16 18.67 0.79
N ILE A 131 11.24 18.74 -0.54
CA ILE A 131 10.08 18.99 -1.42
C ILE A 131 10.21 18.25 -2.75
N SER A 132 9.14 17.56 -3.14
CA SER A 132 9.03 16.86 -4.41
C SER A 132 7.64 17.07 -5.00
N ALA A 133 7.55 17.70 -6.16
CA ALA A 133 6.30 17.99 -6.85
C ALA A 133 6.09 17.01 -8.01
N VAL A 134 4.91 16.36 -8.06
CA VAL A 134 4.56 15.37 -9.08
C VAL A 134 3.23 15.75 -9.76
N PRO A 135 3.24 16.67 -10.74
CA PRO A 135 2.03 17.19 -11.38
C PRO A 135 1.33 16.15 -12.28
N ASP A 136 2.07 15.19 -12.80
CA ASP A 136 1.57 14.18 -13.76
C ASP A 136 1.06 12.89 -13.08
N ALA A 137 1.05 12.85 -11.74
CA ALA A 137 0.50 11.73 -11.00
C ALA A 137 -1.02 11.54 -11.24
N PHE A 138 -1.52 10.34 -10.96
CA PHE A 138 -2.95 10.02 -11.08
C PHE A 138 -3.84 10.97 -10.27
N VAL A 139 -3.36 11.35 -9.08
CA VAL A 139 -3.80 12.51 -8.30
C VAL A 139 -2.56 13.39 -8.13
N PRO A 140 -2.51 14.57 -8.77
CA PRO A 140 -1.36 15.48 -8.68
C PRO A 140 -1.06 15.86 -7.22
N ILE A 141 0.21 15.78 -6.85
CA ILE A 141 0.65 15.82 -5.44
C ILE A 141 1.96 16.60 -5.28
N ILE A 142 2.11 17.28 -4.15
CA ILE A 142 3.38 17.80 -3.64
C ILE A 142 3.68 17.06 -2.35
N LYS A 143 4.80 16.32 -2.31
CA LYS A 143 5.32 15.69 -1.11
C LYS A 143 6.31 16.62 -0.45
N VAL A 144 6.18 16.85 0.85
CA VAL A 144 7.14 17.65 1.61
C VAL A 144 7.53 16.96 2.90
N LYS A 145 8.74 17.26 3.38
CA LYS A 145 9.11 17.08 4.77
C LYS A 145 9.18 18.45 5.42
N PHE A 146 8.29 18.70 6.37
CA PHE A 146 8.11 20.00 7.00
C PHE A 146 8.21 19.83 8.51
N MET A 147 9.19 20.46 9.14
CA MET A 147 9.55 20.21 10.54
C MET A 147 9.69 18.72 10.83
N GLY A 148 10.42 17.96 10.00
CA GLY A 148 10.65 16.52 10.15
C GLY A 148 9.41 15.64 10.04
N ILE A 149 8.28 16.16 9.55
CA ILE A 149 7.05 15.41 9.31
C ILE A 149 6.82 15.34 7.80
N SER A 150 6.66 14.13 7.27
CA SER A 150 6.25 13.91 5.87
C SER A 150 4.78 14.27 5.67
N ILE A 151 4.47 15.03 4.62
CA ILE A 151 3.12 15.53 4.32
C ILE A 151 2.89 15.41 2.82
N ASP A 152 1.77 14.78 2.50
CA ASP A 152 1.33 14.55 1.14
C ASP A 152 0.22 15.54 0.82
N LEU A 153 0.53 16.56 0.02
CA LEU A 153 -0.34 17.69 -0.28
C LEU A 153 -0.98 17.52 -1.65
N ILE A 154 -2.30 17.39 -1.67
CA ILE A 154 -3.11 17.39 -2.89
C ILE A 154 -4.04 18.61 -2.89
N SER A 155 -4.47 19.04 -4.06
CA SER A 155 -5.39 20.19 -4.20
C SER A 155 -6.65 19.77 -4.95
N ALA A 156 -7.80 20.32 -4.53
CA ALA A 156 -9.06 20.18 -5.23
C ALA A 156 -9.76 21.54 -5.36
N ARG A 157 -10.21 21.83 -6.57
CA ARG A 157 -10.96 23.03 -6.89
C ARG A 157 -12.46 22.73 -6.88
N LEU A 158 -13.22 23.53 -6.14
CA LEU A 158 -14.68 23.47 -6.12
C LEU A 158 -15.29 24.54 -7.03
N ASP A 159 -16.44 24.27 -7.63
CA ASP A 159 -17.19 25.25 -8.44
C ASP A 159 -17.99 26.25 -7.58
N ILE A 160 -17.31 26.85 -6.59
CA ILE A 160 -17.85 27.87 -5.69
C ILE A 160 -16.87 29.06 -5.60
N PRO A 161 -17.36 30.29 -5.39
CA PRO A 161 -16.50 31.47 -5.38
C PRO A 161 -15.69 31.65 -4.08
N LYS A 162 -16.09 31.01 -2.99
CA LYS A 162 -15.49 31.15 -1.66
C LYS A 162 -15.43 29.79 -0.97
N VAL A 163 -14.34 29.51 -0.27
CA VAL A 163 -14.16 28.30 0.55
C VAL A 163 -14.01 28.71 2.02
N PRO A 164 -15.10 28.73 2.81
CA PRO A 164 -15.05 29.15 4.19
C PRO A 164 -14.46 28.06 5.11
N LEU A 165 -13.99 28.47 6.30
CA LEU A 165 -13.33 27.56 7.25
C LEU A 165 -14.27 26.53 7.89
N ASP A 166 -15.59 26.78 7.88
CA ASP A 166 -16.63 25.87 8.36
C ASP A 166 -17.13 24.89 7.28
N LEU A 167 -16.67 25.03 6.03
CA LEU A 167 -17.06 24.13 4.94
C LEU A 167 -16.78 22.67 5.28
N THR A 168 -17.76 21.80 5.07
CA THR A 168 -17.63 20.35 5.14
C THR A 168 -17.80 19.75 3.75
N LEU A 169 -17.14 18.63 3.45
CA LEU A 169 -17.21 18.00 2.12
C LEU A 169 -18.34 16.97 1.99
N GLU A 170 -19.30 16.98 2.91
CA GLU A 170 -20.37 15.98 2.97
C GLU A 170 -21.40 16.12 1.83
N ASP A 171 -21.67 17.34 1.39
CA ASP A 171 -22.68 17.62 0.35
C ASP A 171 -22.19 17.19 -1.04
N ASP A 172 -22.87 16.22 -1.63
CA ASP A 172 -22.58 15.70 -2.98
C ASP A 172 -22.74 16.77 -4.07
N ASN A 173 -23.47 17.85 -3.82
CA ASN A 173 -23.59 18.95 -4.78
C ASN A 173 -22.27 19.70 -4.99
N LEU A 174 -21.33 19.61 -4.04
CA LEU A 174 -19.98 20.15 -4.20
C LEU A 174 -19.20 19.47 -5.33
N LEU A 175 -19.63 18.28 -5.77
CA LEU A 175 -18.98 17.53 -6.85
C LEU A 175 -19.43 17.97 -8.25
N ARG A 176 -20.43 18.86 -8.36
CA ARG A 176 -20.91 19.38 -9.66
C ARG A 176 -19.83 20.22 -10.34
N ASN A 177 -19.64 19.98 -11.64
CA ASN A 177 -18.67 20.68 -12.49
C ASN A 177 -17.21 20.56 -12.02
N VAL A 178 -16.91 19.58 -11.16
CA VAL A 178 -15.55 19.26 -10.71
C VAL A 178 -14.92 18.26 -11.69
N ASP A 179 -13.65 18.45 -12.03
CA ASP A 179 -12.94 17.56 -12.95
C ASP A 179 -12.58 16.21 -12.29
N ASP A 180 -12.24 15.20 -13.09
CA ASP A 180 -11.94 13.85 -12.60
C ASP A 180 -10.78 13.79 -11.58
N LYS A 181 -9.77 14.67 -11.71
CA LYS A 181 -8.61 14.69 -10.82
C LYS A 181 -9.00 15.29 -9.47
N ASP A 182 -9.75 16.38 -9.48
CA ASP A 182 -10.28 17.05 -8.30
C ASP A 182 -11.32 16.16 -7.57
N LEU A 183 -12.16 15.43 -8.30
CA LEU A 183 -13.09 14.44 -7.72
C LEU A 183 -12.34 13.35 -6.95
N ARG A 184 -11.23 12.83 -7.49
CA ARG A 184 -10.40 11.84 -6.80
C ARG A 184 -9.77 12.43 -5.53
N ALA A 185 -9.29 13.66 -5.58
CA ALA A 185 -8.72 14.35 -4.44
C ALA A 185 -9.73 14.56 -3.31
N LEU A 186 -10.97 14.96 -3.63
CA LEU A 186 -12.07 15.13 -2.67
C LEU A 186 -12.50 13.80 -2.02
N ASN A 187 -12.49 12.71 -2.79
CA ASN A 187 -12.99 11.41 -2.34
C ASN A 187 -12.19 10.83 -1.17
N GLY A 188 -10.88 11.08 -1.06
CA GLY A 188 -10.07 10.60 0.06
C GLY A 188 -10.61 11.08 1.41
N THR A 189 -10.91 12.38 1.50
CA THR A 189 -11.50 13.01 2.70
C THR A 189 -12.92 12.53 2.93
N ARG A 190 -13.77 12.58 1.90
CA ARG A 190 -15.19 12.17 2.00
C ARG A 190 -15.35 10.73 2.49
N VAL A 191 -14.55 9.80 1.98
CA VAL A 191 -14.57 8.39 2.41
C VAL A 191 -14.13 8.25 3.87
N THR A 192 -13.09 8.98 4.29
CA THR A 192 -12.57 8.93 5.65
C THR A 192 -13.62 9.42 6.66
N ASP A 193 -14.26 10.55 6.36
CA ASP A 193 -15.32 11.13 7.20
C ASP A 193 -16.54 10.21 7.27
N ASP A 194 -16.95 9.62 6.14
CA ASP A 194 -18.04 8.63 6.11
C ASP A 194 -17.74 7.42 6.99
N ILE A 195 -16.53 6.85 6.92
CA ILE A 195 -16.15 5.70 7.76
C ILE A 195 -16.32 6.06 9.25
N LEU A 196 -15.84 7.24 9.67
CA LEU A 196 -15.93 7.68 11.06
C LEU A 196 -17.36 7.96 11.52
N ARG A 197 -18.24 8.40 10.62
CA ARG A 197 -19.67 8.62 10.91
C ARG A 197 -20.45 7.30 10.96
N LEU A 198 -20.03 6.30 10.19
CA LEU A 198 -20.74 5.03 10.03
C LEU A 198 -20.34 3.95 11.05
N VAL A 199 -19.52 4.28 12.05
CA VAL A 199 -19.16 3.38 13.16
C VAL A 199 -19.83 3.80 14.48
N PRO A 200 -20.35 2.84 15.26
CA PRO A 200 -21.06 3.13 16.52
C PRO A 200 -20.13 3.67 17.61
N ASN A 201 -18.87 3.23 17.65
CA ASN A 201 -17.89 3.69 18.62
C ASN A 201 -16.53 3.92 17.93
N LYS A 202 -16.17 5.21 17.78
CA LYS A 202 -14.93 5.63 17.11
C LYS A 202 -13.67 5.11 17.81
N THR A 203 -13.65 5.06 19.14
CA THR A 203 -12.48 4.60 19.90
C THR A 203 -12.24 3.10 19.70
N VAL A 204 -13.31 2.29 19.79
CA VAL A 204 -13.24 0.85 19.53
C VAL A 204 -12.78 0.57 18.11
N PHE A 205 -13.36 1.27 17.13
CA PHE A 205 -12.97 1.19 15.73
C PHE A 205 -11.47 1.49 15.54
N LYS A 206 -10.98 2.60 16.12
CA LYS A 206 -9.56 3.00 16.00
C LYS A 206 -8.62 1.95 16.58
N HIS A 207 -8.92 1.40 17.76
CA HIS A 207 -8.10 0.35 18.36
C HIS A 207 -8.09 -0.92 17.52
N ALA A 208 -9.25 -1.38 17.04
CA ALA A 208 -9.34 -2.55 16.17
C ALA A 208 -8.59 -2.33 14.85
N LEU A 209 -8.73 -1.16 14.22
CA LEU A 209 -8.05 -0.84 12.97
C LEU A 209 -6.53 -0.73 13.14
N ARG A 210 -6.03 -0.21 14.27
CA ARG A 210 -4.59 -0.23 14.60
C ARG A 210 -4.03 -1.65 14.61
N VAL A 211 -4.73 -2.57 15.26
CA VAL A 211 -4.36 -4.00 15.29
C VAL A 211 -4.36 -4.60 13.89
N ILE A 212 -5.42 -4.41 13.11
CA ILE A 212 -5.51 -4.95 11.75
C ILE A 212 -4.44 -4.35 10.83
N LYS A 213 -4.07 -3.08 10.99
CA LYS A 213 -2.98 -2.47 10.23
C LYS A 213 -1.64 -3.16 10.53
N ILE A 214 -1.27 -3.28 11.81
CA ILE A 214 -0.02 -3.94 12.23
C ILE A 214 -0.01 -5.39 11.75
N TRP A 215 -1.10 -6.13 11.99
CA TRP A 215 -1.26 -7.50 11.52
C TRP A 215 -1.08 -7.59 10.00
N ALA A 216 -1.81 -6.80 9.20
CA ALA A 216 -1.76 -6.89 7.75
C ALA A 216 -0.36 -6.54 7.20
N GLN A 217 0.32 -5.55 7.80
CA GLN A 217 1.69 -5.19 7.45
C GLN A 217 2.67 -6.31 7.79
N ASN A 218 2.61 -6.85 9.01
CA ASN A 218 3.48 -7.93 9.44
C ASN A 218 3.21 -9.24 8.70
N ARG A 219 1.99 -9.45 8.18
CA ARG A 219 1.61 -10.62 7.38
C ARG A 219 1.74 -10.41 5.87
N ALA A 220 2.31 -9.29 5.42
CA ALA A 220 2.47 -8.94 4.00
C ALA A 220 1.17 -9.01 3.18
N VAL A 221 0.04 -8.60 3.76
CA VAL A 221 -1.27 -8.50 3.10
C VAL A 221 -1.80 -7.06 3.11
N TYR A 222 -0.88 -6.09 3.08
CA TYR A 222 -1.16 -4.65 3.05
C TYR A 222 -0.47 -4.02 1.84
N GLY A 223 -1.23 -3.65 0.80
CA GLY A 223 -0.68 -3.04 -0.43
C GLY A 223 -1.60 -3.10 -1.64
N ASN A 224 -2.35 -2.02 -1.91
CA ASN A 224 -3.35 -1.97 -2.99
C ASN A 224 -2.77 -2.14 -4.40
N ILE A 225 -1.56 -1.64 -4.64
CA ILE A 225 -0.88 -1.77 -5.94
C ILE A 225 -0.55 -3.25 -6.25
N MET A 226 -0.16 -4.02 -5.23
CA MET A 226 0.14 -5.45 -5.33
C MET A 226 -1.10 -6.35 -5.23
N GLY A 227 -2.32 -5.79 -5.21
CA GLY A 227 -3.55 -6.57 -5.17
C GLY A 227 -3.97 -7.03 -3.78
N PHE A 228 -3.49 -6.38 -2.71
CA PHE A 228 -3.96 -6.58 -1.34
C PHE A 228 -4.75 -5.37 -0.84
N PRO A 229 -5.59 -5.49 0.21
CA PRO A 229 -6.26 -4.32 0.78
C PRO A 229 -5.24 -3.32 1.35
N GLY A 230 -5.47 -2.02 1.11
CA GLY A 230 -4.74 -0.92 1.75
C GLY A 230 -5.45 -0.40 3.00
N GLY A 231 -5.02 0.77 3.49
CA GLY A 231 -5.51 1.34 4.75
C GLY A 231 -7.01 1.61 4.77
N VAL A 232 -7.55 2.21 3.72
CA VAL A 232 -8.99 2.53 3.60
C VAL A 232 -9.81 1.24 3.49
N GLN A 233 -9.34 0.27 2.71
CA GLN A 233 -10.02 -1.02 2.52
C GLN A 233 -10.11 -1.80 3.83
N TRP A 234 -9.01 -1.90 4.58
CA TRP A 234 -9.01 -2.49 5.93
C TRP A 234 -9.90 -1.70 6.89
N GLY A 235 -9.89 -0.37 6.80
CA GLY A 235 -10.79 0.51 7.55
C GLY A 235 -12.27 0.19 7.32
N ILE A 236 -12.68 0.00 6.06
CA ILE A 236 -14.06 -0.37 5.72
C ILE A 236 -14.43 -1.74 6.29
N LEU A 237 -13.55 -2.74 6.20
CA LEU A 237 -13.81 -4.07 6.76
C LEU A 237 -13.99 -4.03 8.28
N VAL A 238 -13.12 -3.30 8.99
CA VAL A 238 -13.23 -3.14 10.45
C VAL A 238 -14.50 -2.38 10.81
N ALA A 239 -14.80 -1.28 10.09
CA ALA A 239 -16.02 -0.51 10.30
C ALA A 239 -17.27 -1.38 10.13
N ARG A 240 -17.32 -2.25 9.11
CA ARG A 240 -18.45 -3.16 8.90
C ARG A 240 -18.65 -4.09 10.08
N VAL A 241 -17.59 -4.62 10.68
CA VAL A 241 -17.69 -5.49 11.85
C VAL A 241 -18.13 -4.71 13.08
N CYS A 242 -17.67 -3.46 13.26
CA CYS A 242 -18.18 -2.58 14.31
C CYS A 242 -19.69 -2.34 14.19
N GLN A 243 -20.23 -2.18 12.97
CA GLN A 243 -21.69 -2.05 12.76
C GLN A 243 -22.46 -3.31 13.20
N LEU A 244 -21.87 -4.49 13.03
CA LEU A 244 -22.50 -5.77 13.39
C LEU A 244 -22.45 -6.06 14.91
N TYR A 245 -21.56 -5.40 15.64
CA TYR A 245 -21.34 -5.60 17.09
C TYR A 245 -21.17 -4.24 17.80
N PRO A 246 -22.22 -3.39 17.85
CA PRO A 246 -22.10 -1.98 18.20
C PRO A 246 -21.63 -1.69 19.64
N ASN A 247 -21.87 -2.63 20.56
CA ASN A 247 -21.56 -2.48 21.98
C ASN A 247 -20.27 -3.22 22.40
N ALA A 248 -19.57 -3.87 21.46
CA ALA A 248 -18.39 -4.67 21.77
C ALA A 248 -17.12 -3.83 21.97
N VAL A 249 -16.15 -4.39 22.71
CA VAL A 249 -14.78 -3.83 22.81
C VAL A 249 -13.89 -4.29 21.64
N ALA A 250 -12.74 -3.64 21.46
CA ALA A 250 -11.88 -3.90 20.29
C ALA A 250 -11.39 -5.36 20.23
N ALA A 251 -11.06 -5.98 21.37
CA ALA A 251 -10.71 -7.40 21.44
C ALA A 251 -11.79 -8.31 20.83
N VAL A 252 -13.06 -8.05 21.15
CA VAL A 252 -14.20 -8.80 20.62
C VAL A 252 -14.42 -8.48 19.14
N ILE A 253 -14.31 -7.20 18.74
CA ILE A 253 -14.40 -6.80 17.32
C ILE A 253 -13.38 -7.57 16.49
N LEU A 254 -12.14 -7.69 16.95
CA LEU A 254 -11.09 -8.46 16.26
C LEU A 254 -11.48 -9.94 16.16
N SER A 255 -11.98 -10.55 17.24
CA SER A 255 -12.42 -11.95 17.22
C SER A 255 -13.53 -12.18 16.19
N ARG A 256 -14.47 -11.24 16.12
CA ARG A 256 -15.55 -11.28 15.13
C ARG A 256 -15.06 -10.96 13.73
N PHE A 257 -14.06 -10.10 13.57
CA PHE A 257 -13.53 -9.70 12.27
C PHE A 257 -13.06 -10.89 11.45
N PHE A 258 -12.16 -11.71 11.98
CA PHE A 258 -11.66 -12.89 11.25
C PHE A 258 -12.79 -13.88 10.95
N ASN A 259 -13.65 -14.16 11.92
CA ASN A 259 -14.78 -15.08 11.76
C ASN A 259 -15.79 -14.62 10.71
N VAL A 260 -16.15 -13.33 10.71
CA VAL A 260 -17.09 -12.75 9.75
C VAL A 260 -16.51 -12.79 8.34
N LEU A 261 -15.25 -12.40 8.16
CA LEU A 261 -14.63 -12.35 6.84
C LEU A 261 -14.33 -13.73 6.23
N LEU A 262 -14.02 -14.73 7.06
CA LEU A 262 -13.85 -16.12 6.61
C LEU A 262 -15.17 -16.75 6.15
N ARG A 263 -16.28 -16.40 6.79
CA ARG A 263 -17.63 -16.89 6.43
C ARG A 263 -18.31 -15.99 5.39
N TRP A 264 -17.67 -14.89 5.01
CA TRP A 264 -18.22 -13.96 4.04
C TRP A 264 -18.34 -14.63 2.67
N ARG A 265 -19.51 -14.50 2.04
CA ARG A 265 -19.81 -15.15 0.76
C ARG A 265 -19.28 -14.34 -0.41
N TRP A 266 -17.96 -14.23 -0.55
CA TRP A 266 -17.33 -13.58 -1.69
C TRP A 266 -17.85 -14.16 -3.02
N PRO A 267 -18.18 -13.34 -4.04
CA PRO A 267 -17.91 -11.90 -4.17
C PRO A 267 -19.07 -10.98 -3.71
N GLN A 268 -19.89 -11.35 -2.71
CA GLN A 268 -20.85 -10.39 -2.15
C GLN A 268 -20.12 -9.14 -1.61
N PRO A 269 -20.61 -7.92 -1.88
CA PRO A 269 -19.91 -6.69 -1.53
C PRO A 269 -20.02 -6.36 -0.04
N VAL A 270 -18.93 -5.85 0.53
CA VAL A 270 -18.96 -5.19 1.83
C VAL A 270 -19.41 -3.74 1.65
N LEU A 271 -20.54 -3.39 2.26
CA LEU A 271 -21.15 -2.06 2.22
C LEU A 271 -21.30 -1.49 3.64
N LEU A 272 -20.92 -0.23 3.87
CA LEU A 272 -21.13 0.47 5.14
C LEU A 272 -22.45 1.24 5.20
N LYS A 273 -22.97 1.66 4.05
CA LYS A 273 -24.30 2.25 3.88
C LYS A 273 -24.89 1.80 2.54
N LYS A 274 -26.17 2.09 2.31
CA LYS A 274 -26.78 1.84 0.99
C LYS A 274 -26.05 2.72 -0.03
N ILE A 275 -25.86 2.18 -1.24
CA ILE A 275 -25.30 2.96 -2.34
C ILE A 275 -26.36 3.98 -2.74
N GLU A 276 -25.97 5.25 -2.73
CA GLU A 276 -26.82 6.39 -3.05
C GLU A 276 -26.57 6.83 -4.50
N ASP A 277 -27.65 7.25 -5.16
CA ASP A 277 -27.53 8.03 -6.40
C ASP A 277 -27.16 9.47 -6.03
N GLY A 278 -26.47 10.16 -6.94
CA GLY A 278 -26.01 11.51 -6.69
C GLY A 278 -26.19 12.43 -7.90
N PRO A 279 -25.77 13.69 -7.78
CA PRO A 279 -26.10 14.73 -8.76
C PRO A 279 -25.35 14.61 -10.09
N LEU A 280 -24.37 13.72 -10.20
CA LEU A 280 -23.58 13.51 -11.41
C LEU A 280 -24.05 12.27 -12.16
N GLN A 281 -23.83 12.25 -13.48
CA GLN A 281 -23.88 11.02 -14.28
C GLN A 281 -22.58 10.20 -14.13
N ALA A 282 -22.03 10.14 -12.92
CA ALA A 282 -20.82 9.40 -12.62
C ALA A 282 -21.10 7.88 -12.60
N ARG A 283 -20.12 7.07 -13.03
CA ARG A 283 -20.20 5.61 -12.88
C ARG A 283 -20.13 5.25 -11.40
N VAL A 284 -21.24 4.76 -10.86
CA VAL A 284 -21.32 4.17 -9.52
C VAL A 284 -21.16 2.64 -9.64
N TRP A 285 -20.45 2.02 -8.70
CA TRP A 285 -20.22 0.58 -8.69
C TRP A 285 -21.55 -0.18 -8.74
N ASN A 286 -21.75 -0.97 -9.79
CA ASN A 286 -22.97 -1.73 -10.00
C ASN A 286 -22.70 -3.00 -10.83
N PRO A 287 -22.55 -4.17 -10.18
CA PRO A 287 -22.26 -5.41 -10.88
C PRO A 287 -23.45 -5.93 -11.69
N ARG A 288 -24.65 -5.34 -11.60
CA ARG A 288 -25.77 -5.74 -12.49
C ARG A 288 -25.63 -5.12 -13.87
N ILE A 289 -25.12 -3.89 -13.91
CA ILE A 289 -24.99 -3.07 -15.12
C ILE A 289 -23.60 -3.24 -15.77
N TYR A 290 -22.52 -3.16 -14.98
CA TYR A 290 -21.17 -3.14 -15.52
C TYR A 290 -20.48 -4.51 -15.40
N SER A 291 -20.07 -5.08 -16.54
CA SER A 291 -19.38 -6.38 -16.58
C SER A 291 -18.05 -6.40 -15.83
N GLN A 292 -17.31 -5.29 -15.82
CA GLN A 292 -16.06 -5.16 -15.06
C GLN A 292 -16.31 -5.33 -13.55
N ASP A 293 -17.40 -4.75 -13.05
CA ASP A 293 -17.75 -4.82 -11.62
C ASP A 293 -18.13 -6.23 -11.17
N LYS A 294 -18.65 -7.07 -12.09
CA LYS A 294 -18.92 -8.50 -11.86
C LYS A 294 -17.65 -9.32 -11.63
N LEU A 295 -16.51 -8.86 -12.15
CA LEU A 295 -15.24 -9.58 -12.05
C LEU A 295 -14.51 -9.31 -10.72
N HIS A 296 -14.99 -8.38 -9.89
CA HIS A 296 -14.38 -8.09 -8.60
C HIS A 296 -14.52 -9.28 -7.64
N ARG A 297 -13.39 -9.76 -7.13
CA ARG A 297 -13.32 -10.99 -6.31
C ARG A 297 -13.72 -10.79 -4.86
N MET A 298 -13.26 -9.70 -4.25
CA MET A 298 -13.59 -9.33 -2.87
C MET A 298 -14.01 -7.86 -2.82
N PRO A 299 -15.20 -7.50 -3.33
CA PRO A 299 -15.59 -6.10 -3.48
C PRO A 299 -15.81 -5.42 -2.12
N ILE A 300 -15.02 -4.39 -1.86
CA ILE A 300 -15.13 -3.50 -0.69
C ILE A 300 -15.47 -2.11 -1.24
N ILE A 301 -16.67 -1.62 -0.92
CA ILE A 301 -17.22 -0.45 -1.60
C ILE A 301 -17.05 0.79 -0.73
N THR A 302 -16.57 1.87 -1.33
CA THR A 302 -16.45 3.16 -0.64
C THR A 302 -17.83 3.72 -0.32
N PRO A 303 -18.05 4.23 0.92
CA PRO A 303 -19.36 4.76 1.31
C PRO A 303 -19.71 6.06 0.59
N ALA A 304 -18.75 6.96 0.38
CA ALA A 304 -19.01 8.25 -0.24
C ALA A 304 -19.39 8.11 -1.71
N TYR A 305 -20.33 8.93 -2.16
CA TYR A 305 -20.69 9.05 -3.58
C TYR A 305 -19.58 9.75 -4.37
N PRO A 306 -19.28 9.32 -5.62
CA PRO A 306 -19.79 8.10 -6.26
C PRO A 306 -19.09 6.85 -5.70
N SER A 307 -19.88 5.87 -5.24
CA SER A 307 -19.33 4.65 -4.63
C SER A 307 -18.54 3.82 -5.64
N MET A 308 -17.35 3.38 -5.27
CA MET A 308 -16.43 2.59 -6.11
C MET A 308 -15.93 1.36 -5.36
N CYS A 309 -15.47 0.36 -6.11
CA CYS A 309 -14.76 -0.79 -5.52
C CYS A 309 -13.30 -0.42 -5.23
N ALA A 310 -12.98 -0.31 -3.94
CA ALA A 310 -11.64 0.02 -3.47
C ALA A 310 -10.65 -1.17 -3.60
N THR A 311 -11.12 -2.37 -3.94
CA THR A 311 -10.34 -3.61 -4.03
C THR A 311 -10.39 -4.26 -5.43
N HIS A 312 -10.58 -3.45 -6.47
CA HIS A 312 -10.60 -3.94 -7.86
C HIS A 312 -9.27 -4.63 -8.28
N ASN A 313 -8.17 -4.41 -7.55
CA ASN A 313 -6.88 -5.02 -7.80
C ASN A 313 -6.71 -6.45 -7.21
N ILE A 314 -7.65 -6.95 -6.41
CA ILE A 314 -7.54 -8.31 -5.83
C ILE A 314 -7.62 -9.36 -6.95
N THR A 315 -6.61 -10.22 -7.02
CA THR A 315 -6.46 -11.36 -7.95
C THR A 315 -6.90 -12.68 -7.30
N ALA A 316 -6.91 -13.79 -8.05
CA ALA A 316 -7.24 -15.09 -7.45
C ALA A 316 -6.20 -15.49 -6.41
N SER A 317 -4.92 -15.23 -6.70
CA SER A 317 -3.80 -15.58 -5.84
C SER A 317 -3.82 -14.76 -4.56
N THR A 318 -3.92 -13.43 -4.66
CA THR A 318 -3.97 -12.55 -3.49
C THR A 318 -5.22 -12.81 -2.64
N GLN A 319 -6.39 -13.09 -3.25
CA GLN A 319 -7.57 -13.57 -2.52
C GLN A 319 -7.28 -14.84 -1.69
N LYS A 320 -6.61 -15.85 -2.28
CA LYS A 320 -6.21 -17.06 -1.54
C LYS A 320 -5.29 -16.72 -0.35
N VAL A 321 -4.31 -15.84 -0.55
CA VAL A 321 -3.40 -15.42 0.53
C VAL A 321 -4.14 -14.69 1.64
N ILE A 322 -5.03 -13.74 1.30
CA ILE A 322 -5.84 -13.01 2.28
C ILE A 322 -6.68 -13.99 3.11
N LEU A 323 -7.33 -14.96 2.48
CA LEU A 323 -8.15 -15.95 3.20
C LEU A 323 -7.32 -16.87 4.10
N ARG A 324 -6.12 -17.31 3.65
CA ARG A 324 -5.19 -18.09 4.49
C ARG A 324 -4.74 -17.30 5.71
N GLU A 325 -4.40 -16.03 5.55
CA GLU A 325 -3.98 -15.18 6.66
C GLU A 325 -5.14 -14.82 7.60
N LEU A 326 -6.36 -14.66 7.07
CA LEU A 326 -7.56 -14.52 7.91
C LEU A 326 -7.82 -15.79 8.74
N GLU A 327 -7.60 -16.98 8.16
CA GLU A 327 -7.75 -18.25 8.86
C GLU A 327 -6.70 -18.39 9.98
N ARG A 328 -5.42 -18.16 9.66
CA ARG A 328 -4.33 -18.13 10.64
C ARG A 328 -4.61 -17.13 11.76
N GLY A 329 -4.98 -15.89 11.42
CA GLY A 329 -5.30 -14.84 12.38
C GLY A 329 -6.48 -15.21 13.28
N GLY A 330 -7.54 -15.79 12.71
CA GLY A 330 -8.68 -16.29 13.46
C GLY A 330 -8.34 -17.40 14.45
N GLN A 331 -7.48 -18.35 14.07
CA GLN A 331 -7.01 -19.42 14.95
C GLN A 331 -6.19 -18.86 16.14
N ILE A 332 -5.22 -17.98 15.85
CA ILE A 332 -4.42 -17.33 16.90
C ILE A 332 -5.31 -16.52 17.84
N LEU A 333 -6.28 -15.80 17.28
CA LEU A 333 -7.15 -14.97 18.08
C LEU A 333 -8.10 -15.79 18.95
N ASN A 334 -8.57 -16.95 18.49
CA ASN A 334 -9.30 -17.88 19.36
C ASN A 334 -8.43 -18.34 20.55
N GLU A 335 -7.14 -18.58 20.35
CA GLU A 335 -6.22 -18.93 21.43
C GLU A 335 -5.96 -17.77 22.39
N ILE A 336 -5.86 -16.53 21.89
CA ILE A 336 -5.76 -15.31 22.72
C ILE A 336 -7.02 -15.13 23.56
N MET A 337 -8.21 -15.26 22.97
CA MET A 337 -9.49 -15.13 23.69
C MET A 337 -9.67 -16.21 24.77
N LEU A 338 -8.99 -17.36 24.64
CA LEU A 338 -8.94 -18.42 25.65
C LEU A 338 -7.80 -18.25 26.67
N GLY A 339 -7.03 -17.15 26.60
CA GLY A 339 -5.88 -16.89 27.47
C GLY A 339 -4.66 -17.80 27.22
N LYS A 340 -4.59 -18.48 26.07
CA LYS A 340 -3.52 -19.45 25.73
C LYS A 340 -2.33 -18.82 25.01
N LYS A 341 -2.52 -17.65 24.40
CA LYS A 341 -1.47 -16.90 23.69
C LYS A 341 -1.54 -15.41 24.01
N PRO A 342 -0.40 -14.71 23.99
CA PRO A 342 -0.37 -13.25 24.09
C PRO A 342 -0.77 -12.59 22.75
N TRP A 343 -1.15 -11.31 22.81
CA TRP A 343 -1.45 -10.49 21.62
C TRP A 343 -0.28 -10.39 20.63
N SER A 344 0.97 -10.43 21.11
CA SER A 344 2.16 -10.39 20.27
C SER A 344 2.22 -11.52 19.24
N ALA A 345 1.61 -12.69 19.53
CA ALA A 345 1.54 -13.81 18.60
C ALA A 345 0.77 -13.47 17.31
N LEU A 346 -0.22 -12.56 17.38
CA LEU A 346 -0.95 -12.09 16.20
C LEU A 346 -0.06 -11.22 15.30
N PHE A 347 0.94 -10.56 15.87
CA PHE A 347 1.84 -9.63 15.20
C PHE A 347 3.12 -10.27 14.67
N GLU A 348 3.29 -11.59 14.81
CA GLU A 348 4.41 -12.31 14.22
C GLU A 348 4.52 -12.05 12.71
N LYS A 349 5.72 -11.67 12.27
CA LYS A 349 6.05 -11.38 10.88
C LYS A 349 5.85 -12.61 9.99
N HIS A 350 5.49 -12.39 8.73
CA HIS A 350 5.46 -13.39 7.68
C HIS A 350 6.82 -14.04 7.45
N HIS A 351 6.80 -15.18 6.78
CA HIS A 351 7.99 -15.90 6.34
C HIS A 351 8.07 -15.97 4.82
N PHE A 352 7.54 -14.95 4.12
CA PHE A 352 7.44 -14.90 2.66
C PHE A 352 8.66 -15.45 1.89
N PHE A 353 9.90 -15.10 2.27
CA PHE A 353 11.14 -15.53 1.60
C PHE A 353 11.63 -16.94 1.97
N SER A 354 10.90 -17.65 2.83
CA SER A 354 11.08 -19.07 3.16
C SER A 354 9.82 -19.92 2.97
N ASP A 355 8.66 -19.31 2.73
CA ASP A 355 7.38 -19.99 2.49
C ASP A 355 7.29 -20.67 1.11
N TYR A 356 8.10 -20.24 0.14
CA TYR A 356 8.11 -20.78 -1.22
C TYR A 356 9.45 -21.40 -1.58
N LYS A 357 9.42 -22.39 -2.49
CA LYS A 357 10.64 -23.00 -3.04
C LYS A 357 11.23 -22.18 -4.20
N TYR A 358 10.36 -21.47 -4.92
CA TYR A 358 10.67 -20.74 -6.14
C TYR A 358 10.09 -19.33 -6.04
N TYR A 359 10.84 -18.36 -6.55
CA TYR A 359 10.48 -16.95 -6.62
C TYR A 359 10.76 -16.44 -8.03
N LEU A 360 9.92 -15.53 -8.51
CA LEU A 360 10.25 -14.69 -9.65
C LEU A 360 10.81 -13.38 -9.12
N SER A 361 12.02 -13.02 -9.54
CA SER A 361 12.69 -11.75 -9.28
C SER A 361 12.50 -10.86 -10.49
N ILE A 362 11.95 -9.66 -10.30
CA ILE A 362 11.77 -8.66 -11.35
C ILE A 362 12.60 -7.45 -10.95
N VAL A 363 13.63 -7.11 -11.73
CA VAL A 363 14.51 -5.96 -11.49
C VAL A 363 14.20 -4.90 -12.52
N ALA A 364 13.72 -3.74 -12.07
CA ALA A 364 13.62 -2.54 -12.89
C ALA A 364 14.84 -1.67 -12.60
N ALA A 365 15.61 -1.32 -13.63
CA ALA A 365 16.77 -0.45 -13.45
C ALA A 365 16.72 0.77 -14.36
N SER A 366 17.26 1.89 -13.88
CA SER A 366 17.55 3.05 -14.69
C SER A 366 18.95 3.58 -14.44
N LYS A 367 19.62 4.02 -15.52
CA LYS A 367 20.79 4.90 -15.43
C LYS A 367 20.30 6.33 -15.17
N GLY A 368 21.12 7.17 -14.54
CA GLY A 368 20.83 8.58 -14.39
C GLY A 368 20.39 8.93 -12.97
N THR A 369 19.20 9.53 -12.82
CA THR A 369 18.75 10.14 -11.56
C THR A 369 17.79 9.24 -10.78
N ALA A 370 17.69 9.47 -9.47
CA ALA A 370 16.71 8.80 -8.62
C ALA A 370 15.28 9.10 -9.06
N GLU A 371 15.02 10.30 -9.59
CA GLU A 371 13.69 10.70 -10.08
C GLU A 371 13.27 9.84 -11.29
N GLN A 372 14.19 9.60 -12.21
CA GLN A 372 13.96 8.73 -13.36
C GLN A 372 13.67 7.31 -12.91
N GLN A 373 14.43 6.79 -11.94
CA GLN A 373 14.17 5.47 -11.39
C GLN A 373 12.81 5.39 -10.71
N LEU A 374 12.43 6.39 -9.90
CA LEU A 374 11.16 6.39 -9.18
C LEU A 374 9.97 6.35 -10.16
N LYS A 375 10.03 7.10 -11.25
CA LYS A 375 9.03 7.05 -12.34
C LYS A 375 9.00 5.69 -13.02
N TRP A 376 10.18 5.15 -13.37
CA TRP A 376 10.31 3.88 -14.06
C TRP A 376 9.84 2.69 -13.21
N SER A 377 10.37 2.56 -12.01
CA SER A 377 10.04 1.48 -11.08
C SER A 377 8.56 1.55 -10.66
N GLY A 378 8.02 2.76 -10.42
CA GLY A 378 6.59 2.95 -10.15
C GLY A 378 5.70 2.53 -11.33
N PHE A 379 6.12 2.77 -12.57
CA PHE A 379 5.41 2.25 -13.74
C PHE A 379 5.44 0.72 -13.78
N VAL A 380 6.62 0.10 -13.61
CA VAL A 380 6.77 -1.36 -13.57
C VAL A 380 5.91 -1.97 -12.46
N GLU A 381 5.94 -1.38 -11.26
CA GLU A 381 5.14 -1.80 -10.10
C GLU A 381 3.64 -1.80 -10.43
N SER A 382 3.16 -0.74 -11.09
CA SER A 382 1.75 -0.62 -11.51
C SER A 382 1.29 -1.75 -12.45
N LYS A 383 2.22 -2.41 -13.14
CA LYS A 383 1.94 -3.50 -14.08
C LYS A 383 2.11 -4.89 -13.48
N LEU A 384 2.80 -5.05 -12.34
CA LEU A 384 3.12 -6.37 -11.78
C LEU A 384 1.88 -7.23 -11.53
N ARG A 385 0.77 -6.60 -11.13
CA ARG A 385 -0.51 -7.29 -10.97
C ARG A 385 -0.95 -8.02 -12.25
N HIS A 386 -0.71 -7.45 -13.43
CA HIS A 386 -1.06 -8.11 -14.69
C HIS A 386 -0.21 -9.36 -14.92
N LEU A 387 1.07 -9.34 -14.55
CA LEU A 387 1.91 -10.53 -14.57
C LEU A 387 1.35 -11.61 -13.61
N VAL A 388 0.98 -11.24 -12.38
CA VAL A 388 0.35 -12.17 -11.42
C VAL A 388 -0.94 -12.78 -11.99
N GLN A 389 -1.80 -11.97 -12.61
CA GLN A 389 -3.04 -12.44 -13.24
C GLN A 389 -2.79 -13.41 -14.39
N LYS A 390 -1.68 -13.30 -15.11
CA LYS A 390 -1.30 -14.23 -16.18
C LYS A 390 -0.68 -15.51 -15.63
N LEU A 391 0.18 -15.39 -14.62
CA LEU A 391 0.80 -16.53 -13.95
C LEU A 391 -0.24 -17.43 -13.27
N GLU A 392 -1.24 -16.86 -12.61
CA GLU A 392 -2.28 -17.65 -11.92
C GLU A 392 -3.23 -18.42 -12.85
N LEU A 393 -3.18 -18.15 -14.15
CA LEU A 393 -3.92 -18.91 -15.17
C LEU A 393 -3.15 -20.11 -15.70
N LEU A 394 -1.85 -20.26 -15.37
CA LEU A 394 -1.06 -21.40 -15.79
C LEU A 394 -1.39 -22.62 -14.93
N ASP A 395 -1.76 -23.75 -15.57
CA ASP A 395 -2.07 -25.01 -14.88
C ASP A 395 -0.94 -25.56 -13.98
N SER A 396 0.30 -25.10 -14.19
CA SER A 396 1.46 -25.50 -13.38
C SER A 396 1.65 -24.65 -12.12
N ILE A 397 0.97 -23.50 -12.01
CA ILE A 397 1.08 -22.57 -10.89
C ILE A 397 -0.21 -22.64 -10.06
N GLU A 398 -0.10 -23.01 -8.79
CA GLU A 398 -1.23 -22.99 -7.85
C GLU A 398 -1.47 -21.61 -7.25
N LEU A 399 -0.37 -20.87 -7.05
CA LEU A 399 -0.36 -19.55 -6.44
C LEU A 399 0.83 -18.73 -6.96
N ALA A 400 0.55 -17.50 -7.40
CA ALA A 400 1.55 -16.46 -7.64
C ALA A 400 1.35 -15.35 -6.60
N HIS A 401 2.20 -15.32 -5.57
CA HIS A 401 2.07 -14.39 -4.44
C HIS A 401 3.03 -13.21 -4.60
N PRO A 402 2.56 -12.02 -5.04
CA PRO A 402 3.42 -10.83 -5.08
C PRO A 402 3.77 -10.35 -3.67
N TYR A 403 5.04 -10.05 -3.43
CA TYR A 403 5.46 -9.40 -2.19
C TYR A 403 5.06 -7.92 -2.19
N VAL A 404 4.76 -7.38 -1.02
CA VAL A 404 4.18 -6.02 -0.87
C VAL A 404 5.19 -4.89 -0.77
N LYS A 405 6.50 -5.20 -0.76
CA LYS A 405 7.57 -4.20 -0.66
C LYS A 405 8.59 -4.37 -1.77
N THR A 406 9.26 -3.27 -2.09
CA THR A 406 10.38 -3.18 -3.02
C THR A 406 11.72 -3.25 -2.28
N PHE A 407 12.78 -3.52 -3.06
CA PHE A 407 14.16 -3.45 -2.59
C PHE A 407 14.92 -2.52 -3.53
N ASP A 408 15.24 -1.34 -3.03
CA ASP A 408 15.86 -0.25 -3.79
C ASP A 408 17.35 -0.16 -3.49
N LYS A 409 18.15 -0.08 -4.56
CA LYS A 409 19.61 -0.01 -4.48
C LYS A 409 20.17 1.03 -5.44
N GLU A 410 21.23 1.70 -5.00
CA GLU A 410 22.11 2.53 -5.81
C GLU A 410 23.41 1.76 -6.08
N HIS A 411 23.85 1.74 -7.32
CA HIS A 411 25.08 1.08 -7.74
C HIS A 411 26.02 2.08 -8.42
N LEU A 412 27.25 2.17 -7.92
CA LEU A 412 28.31 2.98 -8.50
C LEU A 412 29.18 2.10 -9.41
N CYS A 413 28.97 2.23 -10.72
CA CYS A 413 29.63 1.41 -11.74
C CYS A 413 30.82 2.15 -12.35
N ASN A 414 31.89 1.41 -12.68
CA ASN A 414 33.12 1.95 -13.28
C ASN A 414 33.07 1.97 -14.82
N SER A 415 32.16 1.21 -15.42
CA SER A 415 32.04 1.09 -16.88
C SER A 415 30.61 0.81 -17.31
N ASP A 416 30.30 1.08 -18.58
CA ASP A 416 28.99 0.77 -19.15
C ASP A 416 28.70 -0.74 -19.15
N GLU A 417 29.73 -1.59 -19.28
CA GLU A 417 29.56 -3.04 -19.21
C GLU A 417 29.15 -3.49 -17.80
N GLU A 418 29.74 -2.88 -16.76
CA GLU A 418 29.35 -3.13 -15.37
C GLU A 418 27.92 -2.63 -15.11
N ALA A 419 27.57 -1.43 -15.60
CA ALA A 419 26.23 -0.87 -15.49
C ALA A 419 25.16 -1.74 -16.15
N LEU A 420 25.45 -2.30 -17.34
CA LEU A 420 24.55 -3.23 -18.04
C LEU A 420 24.34 -4.53 -17.24
N LYS A 421 25.41 -5.09 -16.66
CA LYS A 421 25.31 -6.29 -15.83
C LYS A 421 24.48 -6.05 -14.57
N VAL A 422 24.63 -4.90 -13.91
CA VAL A 422 23.78 -4.49 -12.79
C VAL A 422 22.31 -4.39 -13.23
N ALA A 423 22.08 -3.72 -14.37
CA ALA A 423 20.74 -3.53 -14.93
C ALA A 423 20.06 -4.86 -15.33
N ASP A 424 20.85 -5.87 -15.67
CA ASP A 424 20.42 -7.26 -15.91
C ASP A 424 20.30 -8.09 -14.61
N GLY A 425 20.33 -7.47 -13.43
CA GLY A 425 20.19 -8.13 -12.14
C GLY A 425 21.36 -9.05 -11.76
N GLN A 426 22.51 -8.92 -12.43
CA GLN A 426 23.70 -9.72 -12.10
C GLN A 426 24.45 -9.13 -10.91
N ASN A 427 24.99 -10.00 -10.07
CA ASN A 427 25.85 -9.59 -8.97
C ASN A 427 27.26 -9.29 -9.51
N VAL A 428 27.64 -8.01 -9.50
CA VAL A 428 28.95 -7.52 -9.94
C VAL A 428 29.69 -6.84 -8.79
N ALA A 429 30.99 -6.57 -8.98
CA ALA A 429 31.84 -5.93 -7.97
C ALA A 429 31.55 -4.42 -7.74
N ALA A 430 30.43 -3.91 -8.27
CA ALA A 430 30.01 -2.54 -8.09
C ALA A 430 29.69 -2.25 -6.62
N VAL A 431 30.06 -1.05 -6.16
CA VAL A 431 29.66 -0.58 -4.82
C VAL A 431 28.14 -0.45 -4.83
N THR A 432 27.49 -1.22 -3.98
CA THR A 432 26.03 -1.31 -3.90
C THR A 432 25.58 -0.79 -2.56
N LEU A 433 24.72 0.22 -2.56
CA LEU A 433 24.17 0.87 -1.39
C LEU A 433 22.66 0.67 -1.38
N SER A 434 22.09 0.30 -0.23
CA SER A 434 20.64 0.37 -0.07
C SER A 434 20.23 1.85 -0.07
N THR A 435 19.22 2.19 -0.86
CA THR A 435 18.77 3.57 -1.00
C THR A 435 17.26 3.70 -0.77
N ASP A 436 16.83 4.88 -0.37
CA ASP A 436 15.43 5.27 -0.31
C ASP A 436 15.21 6.25 -1.46
N LEU A 437 14.53 5.79 -2.53
CA LEU A 437 14.41 6.56 -3.76
C LEU A 437 13.71 7.91 -3.54
N GLU A 438 12.74 7.99 -2.63
CA GLU A 438 12.02 9.25 -2.39
C GLU A 438 12.94 10.29 -1.73
N LYS A 439 13.80 9.84 -0.81
CA LYS A 439 14.83 10.71 -0.21
C LYS A 439 15.88 11.10 -1.22
N ALA A 440 16.36 10.14 -2.03
CA ALA A 440 17.36 10.43 -3.06
C ALA A 440 16.84 11.46 -4.08
N VAL A 441 15.54 11.43 -4.43
CA VAL A 441 14.91 12.46 -5.26
C VAL A 441 14.88 13.82 -4.56
N ALA A 442 14.55 13.86 -3.27
CA ALA A 442 14.55 15.11 -2.51
C ALA A 442 15.96 15.74 -2.44
N ASP A 443 16.98 14.90 -2.23
CA ASP A 443 18.38 15.33 -2.18
C ASP A 443 18.89 15.84 -3.54
N GLU A 444 18.41 15.28 -4.66
CA GLU A 444 18.74 15.77 -6.01
C GLU A 444 18.12 17.16 -6.32
N VAL A 445 17.00 17.50 -5.68
CA VAL A 445 16.29 18.79 -5.86
C VAL A 445 16.78 19.86 -4.87
N GLY A 446 17.33 19.45 -3.73
CA GLY A 446 17.96 20.34 -2.75
C GLY A 446 19.38 20.75 -3.17
N ASP A 447 19.73 22.02 -3.00
CA ASP A 447 21.09 22.55 -3.27
C ASP A 447 22.13 22.08 -2.22
N GLU A 448 21.87 20.98 -1.50
CA GLU A 448 22.76 20.42 -0.47
C GLU A 448 23.87 19.59 -1.11
N LYS A 449 25.04 20.23 -1.29
CA LYS A 449 26.30 19.55 -1.58
C LYS A 449 26.67 18.62 -0.43
N THR A 450 26.29 17.35 -0.54
CA THR A 450 26.73 16.30 0.37
C THR A 450 28.19 15.91 0.10
N LYS A 451 28.85 15.38 1.13
CA LYS A 451 30.26 14.92 1.09
C LYS A 451 30.54 13.81 0.06
N ASP A 452 29.52 13.21 -0.53
CA ASP A 452 29.60 12.08 -1.47
C ASP A 452 29.86 12.48 -2.94
N GLU A 453 29.89 13.79 -3.28
CA GLU A 453 30.22 14.26 -4.63
C GLU A 453 31.60 13.79 -5.12
N ALA A 454 32.55 13.55 -4.20
CA ALA A 454 33.91 13.12 -4.56
C ALA A 454 33.98 11.67 -5.07
N ASP A 455 33.16 10.75 -4.50
CA ASP A 455 33.13 9.33 -4.87
C ASP A 455 32.19 9.03 -6.06
N ARG A 456 31.21 9.92 -6.30
CA ARG A 456 30.31 9.88 -7.47
C ARG A 456 30.96 10.41 -8.75
N LYS A 457 32.07 11.15 -8.62
CA LYS A 457 32.80 11.73 -9.75
C LYS A 457 33.35 10.61 -10.64
N ASP A 458 33.03 10.67 -11.93
CA ASP A 458 33.42 9.70 -12.97
C ASP A 458 32.83 8.28 -12.84
N LYS A 459 31.78 8.07 -12.03
CA LYS A 459 31.03 6.80 -11.96
C LYS A 459 29.72 6.86 -12.74
N ILE A 460 29.29 5.71 -13.25
CA ILE A 460 27.95 5.52 -13.81
C ILE A 460 27.04 5.07 -12.68
N ILE A 461 26.05 5.89 -12.35
CA ILE A 461 25.05 5.57 -11.34
C ILE A 461 23.93 4.75 -11.98
N VAL A 462 23.66 3.58 -11.42
CA VAL A 462 22.53 2.74 -11.78
C VAL A 462 21.67 2.53 -10.54
N TYR A 463 20.40 2.91 -10.63
CA TYR A 463 19.44 2.59 -9.60
C TYR A 463 18.67 1.32 -9.98
N THR A 464 18.43 0.45 -9.01
CA THR A 464 17.61 -0.76 -9.21
C THR A 464 16.50 -0.84 -8.17
N THR A 465 15.34 -1.31 -8.61
CA THR A 465 14.19 -1.65 -7.77
C THR A 465 13.83 -3.10 -8.05
N THR A 466 13.91 -3.96 -7.03
CA THR A 466 13.60 -5.39 -7.16
C THR A 466 12.26 -5.72 -6.53
N PHE A 467 11.45 -6.49 -7.28
CA PHE A 467 10.17 -7.04 -6.86
C PHE A 467 10.23 -8.57 -6.84
N TYR A 468 9.46 -9.19 -5.94
CA TYR A 468 9.39 -10.64 -5.80
C TYR A 468 7.97 -11.19 -5.92
N ILE A 469 7.84 -12.32 -6.60
CA ILE A 469 6.61 -13.12 -6.63
C ILE A 469 6.95 -14.55 -6.17
N GLY A 470 6.41 -14.97 -5.03
CA GLY A 470 6.52 -16.35 -4.56
C GLY A 470 5.65 -17.29 -5.42
N LEU A 471 6.22 -18.42 -5.85
CA LEU A 471 5.53 -19.38 -6.71
C LEU A 471 5.32 -20.71 -5.98
N ASP A 472 4.04 -21.10 -5.87
CA ASP A 472 3.65 -22.46 -5.52
C ASP A 472 3.36 -23.25 -6.80
N ILE A 473 4.20 -24.25 -7.09
CA ILE A 473 4.21 -24.96 -8.38
C ILE A 473 3.72 -26.39 -8.18
N LYS A 474 2.72 -26.78 -8.99
CA LYS A 474 2.24 -28.16 -9.11
C LYS A 474 3.04 -28.90 -10.19
N LEU A 475 4.13 -29.54 -9.77
CA LEU A 475 4.99 -30.33 -10.67
C LEU A 475 4.48 -31.75 -10.94
N GLU A 476 3.50 -32.23 -10.15
CA GLU A 476 2.93 -33.57 -10.27
C GLU A 476 1.60 -33.56 -11.03
N THR A 477 1.53 -34.36 -12.11
CA THR A 477 0.27 -34.67 -12.78
C THR A 477 -0.36 -35.92 -12.17
N LYS A 478 -1.69 -36.04 -12.27
CA LYS A 478 -2.41 -37.28 -11.91
C LYS A 478 -1.93 -38.51 -12.70
N GLU A 479 -1.17 -38.31 -13.78
CA GLU A 479 -0.65 -39.34 -14.69
C GLU A 479 0.88 -39.54 -14.59
N GLY A 480 1.56 -38.99 -13.58
CA GLY A 480 2.99 -39.30 -13.31
C GLY A 480 4.01 -38.63 -14.24
N GLY A 481 3.59 -37.72 -15.13
CA GLY A 481 4.49 -36.88 -15.93
C GLY A 481 5.02 -35.66 -15.16
N LYS A 482 6.32 -35.35 -15.31
CA LYS A 482 6.93 -34.10 -14.80
C LYS A 482 6.55 -32.93 -15.71
N ARG A 483 5.76 -31.98 -15.23
CA ARG A 483 5.55 -30.71 -15.95
C ARG A 483 6.78 -29.82 -15.80
N ARG A 484 7.23 -29.22 -16.91
CA ARG A 484 8.21 -28.12 -16.88
C ARG A 484 7.42 -26.82 -16.67
N LEU A 485 7.83 -26.00 -15.70
CA LEU A 485 7.29 -24.66 -15.56
C LEU A 485 7.71 -23.85 -16.79
N ASP A 486 6.74 -23.44 -17.61
CA ASP A 486 6.95 -22.50 -18.70
C ASP A 486 6.20 -21.19 -18.39
N ILE A 487 6.97 -20.19 -17.99
CA ILE A 487 6.50 -18.83 -17.68
C ILE A 487 6.95 -17.83 -18.75
N LEU A 488 7.55 -18.30 -19.85
CA LEU A 488 8.17 -17.43 -20.84
C LEU A 488 7.14 -16.49 -21.47
N ALA A 489 5.97 -17.01 -21.87
CA ALA A 489 4.94 -16.21 -22.52
C ALA A 489 4.39 -15.08 -21.62
N PRO A 490 3.95 -15.33 -20.36
CA PRO A 490 3.58 -14.26 -19.43
C PRO A 490 4.70 -13.24 -19.18
N CYS A 491 5.94 -13.70 -19.02
CA CYS A 491 7.08 -12.81 -18.78
C CYS A 491 7.41 -11.94 -19.99
N GLN A 492 7.32 -12.48 -21.21
CA GLN A 492 7.51 -11.72 -22.45
C GLN A 492 6.39 -10.69 -22.69
N GLU A 493 5.13 -11.03 -22.38
CA GLU A 493 4.01 -10.08 -22.46
C GLU A 493 4.19 -8.94 -21.46
N PHE A 494 4.60 -9.25 -20.23
CA PHE A 494 4.91 -8.26 -19.20
C PHE A 494 6.08 -7.37 -19.62
N TYR A 495 7.17 -7.96 -20.14
CA TYR A 495 8.31 -7.23 -20.68
C TYR A 495 7.89 -6.21 -21.76
N ARG A 496 7.05 -6.62 -22.73
CA ARG A 496 6.51 -5.72 -23.76
C ARG A 496 5.63 -4.62 -23.18
N THR A 497 4.84 -4.95 -22.15
CA THR A 497 3.97 -3.98 -21.47
C THR A 497 4.78 -2.92 -20.73
N CYS A 498 5.87 -3.31 -20.06
CA CYS A 498 6.75 -2.36 -19.38
C CYS A 498 7.43 -1.40 -20.38
N ARG A 499 7.81 -1.89 -21.57
CA ARG A 499 8.37 -1.06 -22.65
C ARG A 499 7.38 -0.10 -23.32
N SER A 500 6.09 -0.16 -22.98
CA SER A 500 5.12 0.84 -23.43
C SER A 500 5.11 2.10 -22.55
N PHE A 501 6.05 2.21 -21.61
CA PHE A 501 6.23 3.42 -20.82
C PHE A 501 6.60 4.59 -21.73
N THR A 502 5.96 5.75 -21.53
CA THR A 502 6.06 6.90 -22.44
C THR A 502 7.50 7.41 -22.58
N ASP A 503 8.26 7.43 -21.48
CA ASP A 503 9.65 7.89 -21.46
C ASP A 503 10.66 6.74 -21.57
N TYR A 504 10.21 5.57 -22.03
CA TYR A 504 11.09 4.40 -22.16
C TYR A 504 12.22 4.67 -23.15
N ASN A 505 13.44 4.37 -22.71
CA ASN A 505 14.66 4.48 -23.49
C ASN A 505 15.51 3.25 -23.19
N GLU A 506 15.90 2.48 -24.21
CA GLU A 506 16.63 1.22 -24.06
C GLU A 506 18.04 1.39 -23.47
N ASP A 507 18.68 2.54 -23.67
CA ASP A 507 20.00 2.83 -23.12
C ASP A 507 19.96 3.21 -21.64
N MET A 508 18.80 3.71 -21.21
CA MET A 508 18.58 4.23 -19.85
C MET A 508 17.82 3.25 -18.97
N HIS A 509 16.87 2.49 -19.51
CA HIS A 509 15.91 1.69 -18.76
C HIS A 509 16.00 0.21 -19.11
N SER A 510 16.14 -0.63 -18.09
CA SER A 510 16.06 -2.09 -18.22
C SER A 510 14.94 -2.66 -17.37
N ILE A 511 14.47 -3.84 -17.79
CA ILE A 511 13.68 -4.74 -16.96
C ILE A 511 14.18 -6.16 -17.15
N PHE A 512 14.57 -6.78 -16.04
CA PHE A 512 15.09 -8.14 -16.00
C PHE A 512 14.18 -9.03 -15.15
N ILE A 513 13.93 -10.25 -15.61
CA ILE A 513 13.04 -11.20 -14.94
C ILE A 513 13.77 -12.53 -14.83
N ASP A 514 13.94 -13.02 -13.60
CA ASP A 514 14.62 -14.28 -13.33
C ASP A 514 13.87 -15.16 -12.35
N SER A 515 13.98 -16.48 -12.53
CA SER A 515 13.42 -17.49 -11.65
C SER A 515 14.47 -17.95 -10.64
N VAL A 516 14.36 -17.47 -9.41
CA VAL A 516 15.31 -17.74 -8.32
C VAL A 516 14.74 -18.80 -7.38
N LYS A 517 15.60 -19.66 -6.83
CA LYS A 517 15.19 -20.60 -5.78
C LYS A 517 15.39 -19.98 -4.40
N ALA A 518 14.63 -20.42 -3.41
CA ALA A 518 14.68 -19.88 -2.06
C ALA A 518 16.10 -19.77 -1.46
N TYR A 519 16.95 -20.77 -1.72
CA TYR A 519 18.33 -20.81 -1.22
C TYR A 519 19.33 -19.97 -2.04
N ASP A 520 18.93 -19.48 -3.21
CA ASP A 520 19.71 -18.59 -4.08
C ASP A 520 19.23 -17.13 -3.97
N LEU A 521 18.21 -16.84 -3.12
CA LEU A 521 17.75 -15.47 -2.86
C LEU A 521 18.87 -14.62 -2.24
N PRO A 522 18.97 -13.32 -2.55
CA PRO A 522 19.92 -12.40 -1.93
C PRO A 522 19.80 -12.30 -0.40
N ASP A 523 20.86 -11.98 0.33
CA ASP A 523 20.80 -11.91 1.81
C ASP A 523 20.00 -10.71 2.32
N ASP A 524 19.92 -9.63 1.55
CA ASP A 524 19.22 -8.40 1.91
C ASP A 524 17.69 -8.55 1.96
N VAL A 525 17.13 -9.65 1.45
CA VAL A 525 15.71 -9.96 1.63
C VAL A 525 15.40 -10.55 3.00
N PHE A 526 16.41 -11.04 3.71
CA PHE A 526 16.31 -11.60 5.07
C PHE A 526 16.73 -10.54 6.08
N ARG A 527 16.00 -10.47 7.20
CA ARG A 527 16.45 -9.66 8.35
C ARG A 527 17.63 -10.32 9.06
N ALA A 528 18.30 -9.55 9.93
CA ALA A 528 19.42 -10.05 10.73
C ALA A 528 19.07 -11.27 11.62
N ASP A 529 17.79 -11.44 11.97
CA ASP A 529 17.26 -12.56 12.74
C ASP A 529 16.72 -13.73 11.87
N GLU A 530 16.70 -13.58 10.54
CA GLU A 530 16.21 -14.58 9.59
C GLU A 530 17.39 -15.26 8.89
N THR A 531 17.35 -16.58 8.79
CA THR A 531 18.38 -17.36 8.07
C THR A 531 17.88 -17.77 6.69
N ARG A 532 18.69 -17.51 5.66
CA ARG A 532 18.45 -18.00 4.31
C ARG A 532 18.27 -19.54 4.31
N PRO A 533 17.27 -20.09 3.59
CA PRO A 533 17.11 -21.54 3.46
C PRO A 533 18.34 -22.22 2.86
N GLU A 534 18.75 -23.37 3.41
CA GLU A 534 19.91 -24.11 2.90
C GLU A 534 19.57 -24.95 1.66
N LYS A 535 20.56 -25.10 0.77
CA LYS A 535 20.46 -26.02 -0.37
C LYS A 535 20.41 -27.47 0.10
N PRO A 536 19.41 -28.28 -0.32
CA PRO A 536 19.34 -29.68 0.09
C PRO A 536 20.61 -30.45 -0.28
N ARG A 537 21.32 -31.01 0.72
CA ARG A 537 22.49 -31.86 0.48
C ARG A 537 22.04 -33.12 -0.27
N LYS A 538 22.50 -33.32 -1.51
CA LYS A 538 22.30 -34.59 -2.23
C LYS A 538 22.95 -35.72 -1.42
N LYS A 539 22.16 -36.62 -0.84
CA LYS A 539 22.68 -37.89 -0.31
C LYS A 539 23.40 -38.61 -1.45
N ARG A 540 24.73 -38.69 -1.39
CA ARG A 540 25.51 -39.58 -2.25
C ARG A 540 24.93 -40.99 -2.05
N LYS A 541 24.28 -41.55 -3.08
CA LYS A 541 24.03 -43.00 -3.12
C LYS A 541 25.39 -43.67 -2.97
N ARG A 542 25.64 -44.30 -1.82
CA ARG A 542 26.72 -45.29 -1.70
C ARG A 542 26.48 -46.28 -2.83
N LYS A 543 27.42 -46.38 -3.78
CA LYS A 543 27.46 -47.52 -4.70
C LYS A 543 27.63 -48.74 -3.82
N GLU A 544 26.60 -49.56 -3.69
CA GLU A 544 26.80 -50.94 -3.25
C GLU A 544 27.73 -51.58 -4.27
N GLY A 545 28.87 -52.09 -3.79
CA GLY A 545 29.82 -52.84 -4.60
C GLY A 545 29.19 -54.14 -5.13
N PRO A 546 29.82 -54.80 -6.11
CA PRO A 546 29.25 -55.99 -6.73
C PRO A 546 29.01 -57.07 -5.67
N LYS A 547 27.80 -57.62 -5.62
CA LYS A 547 27.50 -58.81 -4.83
C LYS A 547 28.36 -59.96 -5.37
N GLU A 548 29.27 -60.47 -4.53
CA GLU A 548 29.98 -61.72 -4.76
C GLU A 548 28.99 -62.86 -4.96
N GLY A 549 29.34 -63.76 -5.89
CA GLY A 549 28.47 -64.77 -6.45
C GLY A 549 27.88 -65.75 -5.44
N ALA A 550 26.63 -66.13 -5.71
CA ALA A 550 25.99 -67.27 -5.10
C ALA A 550 26.80 -68.55 -5.38
N LYS A 551 27.36 -69.14 -4.32
CA LYS A 551 27.81 -70.53 -4.34
C LYS A 551 26.56 -71.43 -4.33
N ALA A 552 26.47 -72.28 -5.34
CA ALA A 552 25.51 -73.37 -5.41
C ALA A 552 25.75 -74.37 -4.25
N SER A 553 24.67 -74.81 -3.62
CA SER A 553 24.64 -75.92 -2.69
C SER A 553 24.40 -77.23 -3.46
N PRO A 554 25.06 -78.35 -3.14
CA PRO A 554 24.78 -79.64 -3.76
C PRO A 554 23.52 -80.27 -3.17
N ALA A 555 22.81 -81.01 -4.00
CA ALA A 555 21.67 -81.83 -3.63
C ALA A 555 22.11 -83.08 -2.83
N GLU A 556 21.36 -83.38 -1.78
CA GLU A 556 21.08 -84.73 -1.28
C GLU A 556 19.56 -84.87 -1.09
#